data_AF-A0A376UEZ1-F1
#
_entry.id   AF-A0A376UEZ1-F1
#
_cell.length_a   1.000
_cell.length_b   1.000
_cell.length_c   1.000
_cell.angle_alpha   90.00
_cell.angle_beta   90.00
_cell.angle_gamma   90.00
#
_symmetry.space_group_name_H-M   'P 1'
#
loop_
_entity.id
_entity.type
_entity.pdbx_description
1 polymer ?
#
loop_
_entity_poly.entity_id
_entity_poly.type
_entity_poly.pdbx_seq_one_letter_code
_entity_poly.pdbx_strand_id
1 'polypeptide(L)'
;MACEGDMFRATAGVNTHKGSIFSLGLLCAAIGRLLQLNQPVTPTTVCSTAASFCRGLTDRELRTNNSQLTAGQRLYQQLGLTGARGEAEAGYPLVINHALPHYLTLLDQG
;
A
#
# COMPACT_ATOMS: atom_id res chain seq x y z
N MET A 1 12.16 13.44 -11.94
CA MET A 1 12.76 12.16 -12.41
C MET A 1 14.18 11.92 -11.88
N ALA A 2 15.02 12.95 -11.67
CA ALA A 2 16.40 12.75 -11.17
C ALA A 2 16.48 12.06 -9.79
N CYS A 3 15.64 12.43 -8.84
CA CYS A 3 15.69 11.90 -7.46
C CYS A 3 15.43 10.38 -7.37
N GLU A 4 14.49 9.85 -8.16
CA GLU A 4 14.20 8.41 -8.18
C GLU A 4 15.33 7.62 -8.83
N GLY A 5 15.94 8.16 -9.89
CA GLY A 5 17.10 7.56 -10.55
C GLY A 5 18.35 7.52 -9.66
N ASP A 6 18.59 8.58 -8.88
CA ASP A 6 19.70 8.65 -7.94
C ASP A 6 19.51 7.71 -6.75
N MET A 7 18.28 7.62 -6.22
CA MET A 7 17.93 6.65 -5.18
C MET A 7 18.07 5.21 -5.68
N PHE A 8 17.63 4.91 -6.90
CA PHE A 8 17.81 3.59 -7.52
C PHE A 8 19.29 3.19 -7.63
N ARG A 9 20.15 4.14 -8.02
CA ARG A 9 21.59 3.93 -8.15
C ARG A 9 22.26 3.75 -6.78
N ALA A 10 21.87 4.53 -5.78
CA ALA A 10 22.41 4.45 -4.42
C ALA A 10 21.99 3.18 -3.66
N THR A 11 20.81 2.63 -3.97
CA THR A 11 20.24 1.46 -3.29
C THR A 11 20.48 0.15 -4.03
N ALA A 12 21.33 0.14 -5.07
CA ALA A 12 21.54 -1.01 -5.95
C ALA A 12 20.22 -1.61 -6.50
N GLY A 13 19.23 -0.76 -6.76
CA GLY A 13 17.92 -1.16 -7.25
C GLY A 13 16.84 -1.41 -6.18
N VAL A 14 17.14 -1.23 -4.90
CA VAL A 14 16.17 -1.41 -3.80
C VAL A 14 15.36 -0.13 -3.57
N ASN A 15 14.15 -0.07 -4.11
CA ASN A 15 13.25 1.05 -3.88
C ASN A 15 12.25 0.75 -2.74
N THR A 16 12.72 0.86 -1.50
CA THR A 16 11.92 0.64 -0.27
C THR A 16 10.78 1.64 -0.11
N HIS A 17 10.84 2.78 -0.80
CA HIS A 17 9.84 3.84 -0.73
C HIS A 17 8.67 3.67 -1.70
N LYS A 18 8.77 2.77 -2.70
CA LYS A 18 7.67 2.52 -3.66
C LYS A 18 6.38 2.10 -2.96
N GLY A 19 6.47 1.22 -1.97
CA GLY A 19 5.30 0.78 -1.20
C GLY A 19 4.65 1.93 -0.43
N SER A 20 5.44 2.74 0.26
CA SER A 20 4.93 3.87 1.04
C SER A 20 4.32 4.98 0.17
N ILE A 21 4.94 5.32 -0.96
CA ILE A 21 4.39 6.31 -1.91
C ILE A 21 3.07 5.81 -2.50
N PHE A 22 3.02 4.54 -2.89
CA PHE A 22 1.80 3.90 -3.36
C PHE A 22 0.67 3.98 -2.33
N SER A 23 0.94 3.58 -1.08
CA SER A 23 -0.06 3.63 -0.01
C SER A 23 -0.51 5.06 0.29
N LEU A 24 0.42 6.02 0.38
CA LEU A 24 0.08 7.43 0.65
C LEU A 24 -0.82 8.00 -0.44
N GLY A 25 -0.47 7.81 -1.71
CA GLY A 25 -1.28 8.28 -2.84
C GLY A 25 -2.69 7.70 -2.82
N LEU A 26 -2.81 6.40 -2.53
CA LEU A 26 -4.10 5.71 -2.47
C LEU A 26 -4.98 6.22 -1.32
N LEU A 27 -4.40 6.40 -0.13
CA LEU A 27 -5.11 6.91 1.05
C LEU A 27 -5.55 8.36 0.83
N CYS A 28 -4.70 9.21 0.23
CA CYS A 28 -5.09 10.58 -0.14
C CYS A 28 -6.25 10.59 -1.13
N ALA A 29 -6.23 9.72 -2.15
CA ALA A 29 -7.34 9.59 -3.10
C ALA A 29 -8.64 9.12 -2.42
N ALA A 30 -8.54 8.17 -1.49
CA ALA A 30 -9.67 7.67 -0.73
C ALA A 30 -10.30 8.76 0.15
N ILE A 31 -9.47 9.52 0.87
CA ILE A 31 -9.91 10.68 1.66
C ILE A 31 -10.60 11.71 0.77
N GLY A 32 -9.99 12.08 -0.36
CA GLY A 32 -10.58 13.03 -1.30
C GLY A 32 -11.95 12.60 -1.81
N ARG A 33 -12.12 11.31 -2.14
CA ARG A 33 -13.41 10.75 -2.56
C ARG A 33 -14.46 10.82 -1.44
N LEU A 34 -14.09 10.46 -0.21
CA LEU A 34 -15.00 10.50 0.95
C LEU A 34 -15.46 11.93 1.23
N LEU A 35 -14.55 12.90 1.20
CA LEU A 35 -14.86 14.32 1.37
C LEU A 35 -15.83 14.82 0.29
N GLN A 36 -15.58 14.50 -0.98
CA GLN A 36 -16.46 14.87 -2.09
C GLN A 36 -17.88 14.29 -1.96
N LEU A 37 -18.01 13.11 -1.34
CA LEU A 37 -19.28 12.43 -1.11
C LEU A 37 -19.93 12.80 0.23
N ASN A 38 -19.35 13.72 1.00
CA ASN A 38 -19.77 14.05 2.36
C ASN A 38 -19.89 12.82 3.28
N GLN A 39 -18.98 11.86 3.11
CA GLN A 39 -18.91 10.64 3.92
C GLN A 39 -17.89 10.80 5.05
N PRO A 40 -18.06 10.08 6.19
CA PRO A 40 -17.12 10.14 7.30
C PRO A 40 -15.71 9.72 6.88
N VAL A 41 -14.71 10.50 7.30
CA VAL A 41 -13.29 10.17 7.13
C VAL A 41 -12.79 9.51 8.40
N THR A 42 -12.85 8.18 8.44
CA THR A 42 -12.36 7.35 9.54
C THR A 42 -11.35 6.34 8.99
N PRO A 43 -10.47 5.76 9.83
CA PRO A 43 -9.52 4.74 9.38
C PRO A 43 -10.19 3.62 8.58
N THR A 44 -11.33 3.14 9.05
CA THR A 44 -12.10 2.07 8.40
C THR A 44 -12.70 2.50 7.06
N THR A 45 -13.30 3.69 6.96
CA THR A 45 -13.91 4.16 5.70
C THR A 45 -12.84 4.50 4.67
N VAL A 46 -11.70 5.05 5.09
CA VAL A 46 -10.54 5.32 4.23
C VAL A 46 -9.95 4.02 3.69
N CYS A 47 -9.68 3.03 4.55
CA CYS A 47 -9.07 1.78 4.12
C CYS A 47 -10.00 0.93 3.25
N SER A 48 -11.30 0.89 3.56
CA SER A 48 -12.29 0.19 2.71
C SER A 48 -12.48 0.88 1.35
N THR A 49 -12.44 2.21 1.30
CA THR A 49 -12.47 2.96 0.04
C THR A 49 -11.21 2.69 -0.78
N ALA A 50 -10.04 2.70 -0.16
CA ALA A 50 -8.78 2.34 -0.81
C ALA A 50 -8.81 0.90 -1.38
N ALA A 51 -9.33 -0.06 -0.61
CA ALA A 51 -9.53 -1.44 -1.07
C ALA A 51 -10.40 -1.53 -2.33
N SER A 52 -11.46 -0.72 -2.39
CA SER A 52 -12.35 -0.69 -3.56
C SER A 52 -11.63 -0.25 -4.85
N PHE A 53 -10.64 0.63 -4.75
CA PHE A 53 -9.82 1.04 -5.89
C PHE A 53 -8.86 -0.05 -6.35
N CYS A 54 -8.46 -0.93 -5.43
CA CYS A 54 -7.48 -1.99 -5.65
C CYS A 54 -8.09 -3.36 -5.94
N ARG A 55 -9.41 -3.47 -6.10
CA ARG A 55 -10.06 -4.75 -6.39
C ARG A 55 -9.51 -5.38 -7.69
N GLY A 56 -9.00 -6.59 -7.59
CA GLY A 56 -8.35 -7.34 -8.67
C GLY A 56 -6.89 -6.94 -8.95
N LEU A 57 -6.30 -6.03 -8.15
CA LEU A 57 -4.95 -5.53 -8.39
C LEU A 57 -3.90 -6.63 -8.24
N THR A 58 -3.98 -7.43 -7.18
CA THR A 58 -3.02 -8.50 -6.90
C THR A 58 -3.06 -9.55 -8.01
N ASP A 59 -4.25 -9.92 -8.45
CA ASP A 59 -4.43 -10.88 -9.55
C ASP A 59 -3.79 -10.36 -10.84
N ARG A 60 -4.16 -9.15 -11.25
CA ARG A 60 -3.70 -8.51 -12.48
C ARG A 60 -2.19 -8.24 -12.50
N GLU A 61 -1.59 -7.84 -11.38
CA GLU A 61 -0.19 -7.41 -11.36
C GLU A 61 0.79 -8.48 -10.85
N LEU A 62 0.35 -9.40 -10.00
CA LEU A 62 1.25 -10.42 -9.44
C LEU A 62 1.15 -11.78 -10.14
N ARG A 63 0.01 -12.13 -10.77
CA ARG A 63 -0.11 -13.39 -11.52
C ARG A 63 0.37 -13.29 -12.97
N THR A 64 0.24 -12.14 -13.59
CA THR A 64 0.60 -11.97 -15.01
C THR A 64 2.13 -11.84 -15.14
N ASN A 65 2.75 -12.87 -15.71
CA ASN A 65 4.20 -12.95 -15.90
C ASN A 65 4.68 -11.97 -16.98
N ASN A 66 5.46 -10.97 -16.56
CA ASN A 66 6.29 -10.20 -17.47
C ASN A 66 7.70 -10.78 -17.47
N SER A 67 8.40 -10.71 -18.61
CA SER A 67 9.75 -11.27 -18.80
C SER A 67 10.82 -10.71 -17.84
N GLN A 68 10.53 -9.61 -17.15
CA GLN A 68 11.34 -9.05 -16.06
C GLN A 68 10.51 -8.95 -14.78
N LEU A 69 10.58 -9.98 -13.94
CA LEU A 69 9.89 -9.99 -12.64
C LEU A 69 10.49 -8.94 -11.71
N THR A 70 9.63 -8.05 -11.20
CA THR A 70 10.00 -7.15 -10.09
C THR A 70 10.32 -7.97 -8.83
N ALA A 71 11.09 -7.39 -7.89
CA ALA A 71 11.37 -8.04 -6.61
C ALA A 71 10.09 -8.47 -5.87
N GLY A 72 9.03 -7.66 -5.92
CA GLY A 72 7.72 -8.02 -5.36
C GLY A 72 7.05 -9.21 -6.05
N GLN A 73 7.13 -9.32 -7.37
CA GLN A 73 6.60 -10.47 -8.11
C GLN A 73 7.41 -11.76 -7.83
N ARG A 74 8.74 -11.65 -7.70
CA ARG A 74 9.59 -12.79 -7.29
C ARG A 74 9.21 -13.30 -5.89
N LEU A 75 9.06 -12.39 -4.93
CA LEU A 75 8.65 -12.74 -3.55
C LEU A 75 7.24 -13.34 -3.52
N TYR A 76 6.31 -12.82 -4.32
CA TYR A 76 4.98 -13.40 -4.45
C TYR A 76 5.02 -14.84 -4.98
N GLN A 77 5.79 -15.10 -6.03
CA GLN A 77 5.92 -16.45 -6.60
C GLN A 77 6.60 -17.44 -5.65
N GLN A 78 7.63 -17.00 -4.93
CA GLN A 78 8.41 -17.88 -4.05
C GLN A 78 7.72 -18.14 -2.71
N LEU A 79 7.01 -17.15 -2.16
CA LEU A 79 6.55 -17.16 -0.77
C LEU A 79 5.04 -16.86 -0.62
N GLY A 80 4.33 -16.56 -1.71
CA GLY A 80 2.92 -16.13 -1.66
C GLY A 80 2.71 -14.72 -1.10
N LEU A 81 3.78 -13.96 -0.86
CA LEU A 81 3.71 -12.63 -0.24
C LEU A 81 3.25 -11.58 -1.26
N THR A 82 2.06 -11.02 -1.03
CA THR A 82 1.43 -10.01 -1.90
C THR A 82 1.97 -8.59 -1.68
N GLY A 83 2.56 -8.33 -0.51
CA GLY A 83 3.16 -7.04 -0.14
C GLY A 83 2.16 -5.89 -0.12
N ALA A 84 2.64 -4.66 -0.40
CA ALA A 84 1.83 -3.44 -0.32
C ALA A 84 0.55 -3.49 -1.20
N ARG A 85 0.59 -4.20 -2.33
CA ARG A 85 -0.58 -4.36 -3.21
C ARG A 85 -1.67 -5.19 -2.56
N GLY A 86 -1.30 -6.31 -1.93
CA GLY A 86 -2.26 -7.15 -1.22
C GLY A 86 -2.80 -6.50 0.04
N GLU A 87 -1.95 -5.78 0.80
CA GLU A 87 -2.41 -4.97 1.93
C GLU A 87 -3.44 -3.93 1.46
N ALA A 88 -3.17 -3.19 0.38
CA ALA A 88 -4.10 -2.21 -0.15
C ALA A 88 -5.42 -2.84 -0.62
N GLU A 89 -5.36 -3.94 -1.37
CA GLU A 89 -6.55 -4.65 -1.84
C GLU A 89 -7.38 -5.25 -0.70
N ALA A 90 -6.74 -5.69 0.38
CA ALA A 90 -7.41 -6.19 1.58
C ALA A 90 -7.93 -5.07 2.52
N GLY A 91 -7.62 -3.80 2.25
CA GLY A 91 -8.00 -2.69 3.11
C GLY A 91 -7.11 -2.52 4.34
N TYR A 92 -5.81 -2.73 4.18
CA TYR A 92 -4.76 -2.53 5.18
C TYR A 92 -5.03 -3.21 6.54
N PRO A 93 -5.27 -4.53 6.58
CA PRO A 93 -5.55 -5.25 7.81
C PRO A 93 -4.42 -5.13 8.85
N LEU A 94 -3.15 -5.09 8.44
CA LEU A 94 -2.05 -4.87 9.37
C LEU A 94 -2.12 -3.49 10.05
N VAL A 95 -2.56 -2.47 9.31
CA VAL A 95 -2.71 -1.12 9.86
C VAL A 95 -3.87 -1.09 10.84
N ILE A 96 -5.04 -1.54 10.42
CA ILE A 96 -6.28 -1.45 11.20
C ILE A 96 -6.22 -2.33 12.46
N ASN A 97 -5.70 -3.55 12.36
CA ASN A 97 -5.77 -4.51 13.45
C ASN A 97 -4.55 -4.47 14.39
N HIS A 98 -3.42 -3.93 13.94
CA HIS A 98 -2.17 -3.97 14.70
C HIS A 98 -1.51 -2.60 14.86
N ALA A 99 -1.12 -1.96 13.75
CA ALA A 99 -0.26 -0.77 13.82
C ALA A 99 -0.98 0.45 14.42
N LEU A 100 -2.21 0.74 13.99
CA LEU A 100 -2.98 1.87 14.47
C LEU A 100 -3.38 1.71 15.95
N PRO A 101 -3.93 0.57 16.41
CA PRO A 101 -4.21 0.38 17.84
C PRO A 101 -2.97 0.53 18.72
N HIS A 102 -1.84 -0.02 18.29
CA HIS A 102 -0.57 0.12 19.02
C HIS A 102 -0.10 1.57 19.08
N TYR A 103 -0.17 2.30 17.95
CA TYR A 103 0.17 3.72 17.91
C TYR A 103 -0.71 4.57 18.84
N LEU A 104 -2.02 4.36 18.82
CA LEU A 104 -2.97 5.07 19.70
C LEU A 104 -2.69 4.76 21.18
N THR A 105 -2.39 3.50 21.50
CA THR A 105 -2.01 3.09 22.86
C THR A 105 -0.77 3.83 23.35
N LEU A 106 0.24 4.02 22.49
CA LEU A 106 1.44 4.78 22.84
C LEU A 106 1.18 6.28 22.98
N LEU A 107 0.33 6.86 22.14
CA LEU A 107 -0.07 8.27 22.28
C LEU A 107 -0.78 8.56 23.60
N ASP A 108 -1.61 7.62 24.06
CA ASP A 108 -2.28 7.73 25.36
C ASP A 108 -1.31 7.62 26.55
N GLN A 109 -0.09 7.13 26.32
CA GLN A 109 0.94 6.92 27.35
C GLN A 109 1.95 8.07 27.48
N GLY A 110 1.98 9.03 26.54
CA GLY A 110 2.85 10.22 26.58
C GLY A 110 4.09 10.12 25.70
#